data_AF-A0AA39HZP9-F1
#
_entry.id   AF-A0AA39HZP9-F1
#
_cell.length_a   1.000
_cell.length_b   1.000
_cell.length_c   1.000
_cell.angle_alpha   90.00
_cell.angle_beta   90.00
_cell.angle_gamma   90.00
#
_symmetry.space_group_name_H-M   'P 1'
#
loop_
_entity.id
_entity.type
_entity.pdbx_description
1 polymer ?
#
loop_
_entity_poly.entity_id
_entity_poly.type
_entity_poly.pdbx_seq_one_letter_code
_entity_poly.pdbx_strand_id
1 'polypeptide(L)'
;MSALEAVFNRVIDIASFFSVITYTFTIFIITKYTPKHMNAFARSLLNIFYWNYSVNLLWMVARPFPMMPLSCFMLKGLVGYINSEILGHVVFAFTLLAVVNVSIALFLCFQLRYMAIAWSRETRNVSTIWFYAYAGFLHVLFSSIYIWFYILWILPADQQTNSNLFCYNPMVIRPTIFLFTLSSSVGIGVATFISLSFYTLKKMRQFMSERTIKMQEALLWNLILLSSVPISFGAISYYLLSLGMYLHKSFFSQVMCVVASLALVSHGPVYCVNCLLLFNVYREAVKNIAYKVLRIERIENRSVRLFTTISRDTK
;
A
#
# COMPACT_ATOMS: atom_id res chain seq x y z
N MET A 1 5.35 -25.24 17.40
CA MET A 1 5.00 -23.85 17.02
C MET A 1 5.28 -22.97 18.23
N SER A 2 6.08 -21.92 18.09
CA SER A 2 6.33 -21.00 19.20
C SER A 2 5.12 -20.10 19.44
N ALA A 3 4.96 -19.56 20.65
CA ALA A 3 3.86 -18.62 20.94
C ALA A 3 3.92 -17.38 20.02
N LEU A 4 5.13 -16.88 19.72
CA LEU A 4 5.36 -15.76 18.81
C LEU A 4 4.83 -16.05 17.40
N GLU A 5 5.11 -17.26 16.88
CA GLU A 5 4.63 -17.70 15.57
C GLU A 5 3.10 -17.77 15.52
N ALA A 6 2.47 -18.31 16.56
CA ALA A 6 1.01 -18.41 16.65
C ALA A 6 0.34 -17.02 16.64
N VAL A 7 0.87 -16.09 17.43
CA VAL A 7 0.37 -14.70 17.49
C VAL A 7 0.58 -14.00 16.16
N PHE A 8 1.77 -14.09 15.57
CA PHE A 8 2.07 -13.49 14.27
C PHE A 8 1.09 -13.93 13.18
N ASN A 9 0.90 -15.24 13.04
CA ASN A 9 0.01 -15.81 12.02
C ASN A 9 -1.43 -15.33 12.22
N ARG A 10 -1.93 -15.33 13.47
CA ARG A 10 -3.30 -14.90 13.76
C ARG A 10 -3.51 -13.41 13.48
N VAL A 11 -2.55 -12.56 13.86
CA VAL A 11 -2.64 -11.11 13.62
C VAL A 11 -2.60 -10.82 12.12
N ILE A 12 -1.74 -11.49 11.35
CA ILE A 12 -1.67 -11.31 9.89
C ILE A 12 -2.94 -11.77 9.20
N ASP A 13 -3.55 -12.87 9.63
CA ASP A 13 -4.81 -13.35 9.03
C ASP A 13 -5.89 -12.29 9.17
N ILE A 14 -6.05 -11.76 10.38
CA ILE A 14 -7.02 -10.71 10.67
C ILE A 14 -6.67 -9.43 9.89
N ALA A 15 -5.42 -8.97 9.98
CA ALA A 15 -4.97 -7.73 9.35
C ALA A 15 -5.09 -7.78 7.82
N SER A 16 -4.65 -8.87 7.17
CA SER A 16 -4.70 -9.01 5.72
C SER A 16 -6.14 -9.12 5.23
N PHE A 17 -7.00 -9.86 5.93
CA PHE A 17 -8.43 -9.96 5.59
C PHE A 17 -9.13 -8.59 5.65
N PHE A 18 -8.98 -7.86 6.76
CA PHE A 18 -9.53 -6.51 6.88
C PHE A 18 -8.92 -5.54 5.87
N SER A 19 -7.64 -5.68 5.56
CA SER A 19 -6.98 -4.87 4.53
C SER A 19 -7.59 -5.14 3.16
N VAL A 20 -7.76 -6.39 2.75
CA VAL A 20 -8.36 -6.74 1.45
C VAL A 20 -9.76 -6.16 1.32
N ILE A 21 -10.60 -6.25 2.35
CA ILE A 21 -11.94 -5.64 2.35
C ILE A 21 -11.86 -4.12 2.22
N THR A 22 -11.06 -3.47 3.07
CA THR A 22 -10.96 -1.99 3.11
C THR A 22 -10.34 -1.41 1.84
N TYR A 23 -9.35 -2.06 1.24
CA TYR A 23 -8.79 -1.70 -0.06
C TYR A 23 -9.82 -1.86 -1.18
N THR A 24 -10.53 -2.98 -1.22
CA THR A 24 -11.56 -3.24 -2.25
C THR A 24 -12.63 -2.15 -2.21
N PHE A 25 -13.13 -1.83 -1.02
CA PHE A 25 -14.11 -0.76 -0.83
C PHE A 25 -13.54 0.61 -1.21
N THR A 26 -12.32 0.94 -0.76
CA THR A 26 -11.70 2.23 -1.09
C THR A 26 -11.44 2.40 -2.59
N ILE A 27 -10.91 1.37 -3.26
CA ILE A 27 -10.67 1.38 -4.70
C ILE A 27 -12.00 1.55 -5.46
N PHE A 28 -13.07 0.88 -5.02
CA PHE A 28 -14.41 1.06 -5.57
C PHE A 28 -14.88 2.51 -5.43
N ILE A 29 -14.73 3.11 -4.24
CA ILE A 29 -15.14 4.51 -4.00
C ILE A 29 -14.35 5.48 -4.89
N ILE A 30 -13.03 5.36 -4.94
CA ILE A 30 -12.18 6.21 -5.78
C ILE A 30 -12.60 6.07 -7.25
N THR A 31 -12.72 4.83 -7.75
CA THR A 31 -13.03 4.59 -9.15
C THR A 31 -14.41 5.12 -9.57
N LYS A 32 -15.41 5.00 -8.70
CA LYS A 32 -16.80 5.36 -9.04
C LYS A 32 -17.18 6.80 -8.71
N TYR A 33 -16.61 7.39 -7.66
CA TYR A 33 -17.05 8.68 -7.14
C TYR A 33 -16.05 9.82 -7.34
N THR A 34 -14.85 9.58 -7.90
CA THR A 34 -13.95 10.68 -8.28
C THR A 34 -14.58 11.53 -9.39
N PRO A 35 -14.65 12.86 -9.21
CA PRO A 35 -15.16 13.76 -10.24
C PRO A 35 -14.11 13.97 -11.35
N LYS A 36 -14.57 14.28 -12.58
CA LYS A 36 -13.70 14.37 -13.76
C LYS A 36 -12.46 15.26 -13.58
N HIS A 37 -12.59 16.38 -12.86
CA HIS A 37 -11.48 17.32 -12.61
C HIS A 37 -10.41 16.77 -11.64
N MET A 38 -10.70 15.70 -10.90
CA MET A 38 -9.76 15.00 -10.02
C MET A 38 -9.24 13.68 -10.62
N ASN A 39 -9.61 13.34 -11.87
CA ASN A 39 -9.28 12.04 -12.45
C ASN A 39 -7.77 11.76 -12.50
N ALA A 40 -6.95 12.76 -12.86
CA ALA A 40 -5.49 12.59 -12.88
C ALA A 40 -4.94 12.26 -11.49
N PHE A 41 -5.44 12.96 -10.46
CA PHE A 41 -5.07 12.72 -9.07
C PHE A 41 -5.50 11.31 -8.61
N ALA A 42 -6.74 10.92 -8.88
CA ALA A 42 -7.26 9.60 -8.50
C ALA A 42 -6.53 8.46 -9.20
N ARG A 43 -6.09 8.61 -10.45
CA ARG A 43 -5.29 7.59 -11.15
C ARG A 43 -3.94 7.37 -10.46
N SER A 44 -3.23 8.43 -10.08
CA SER A 44 -1.99 8.30 -9.32
C SER A 44 -2.22 7.68 -7.95
N LEU A 45 -3.33 8.02 -7.29
CA LEU A 45 -3.71 7.42 -6.02
C LEU A 45 -4.01 5.93 -6.17
N LEU A 46 -4.81 5.54 -7.17
CA LEU A 46 -5.12 4.14 -7.47
C LEU A 46 -3.86 3.32 -7.74
N ASN A 47 -2.84 3.89 -8.42
CA ASN A 47 -1.56 3.22 -8.61
C ASN A 47 -0.92 2.80 -7.27
N ILE A 48 -0.87 3.71 -6.29
CA ILE A 48 -0.37 3.41 -4.94
C ILE A 48 -1.23 2.34 -4.25
N PHE A 49 -2.55 2.45 -4.36
CA PHE A 49 -3.48 1.51 -3.73
C PHE A 49 -3.39 0.10 -4.33
N TYR A 50 -3.20 -0.05 -5.64
CA TYR A 50 -3.10 -1.36 -6.29
C TYR A 50 -1.85 -2.13 -5.85
N TRP A 51 -0.70 -1.47 -5.73
CA TRP A 51 0.51 -2.14 -5.23
C TRP A 51 0.35 -2.60 -3.78
N ASN A 52 -0.20 -1.75 -2.91
CA ASN A 52 -0.46 -2.14 -1.53
C ASN A 52 -1.54 -3.24 -1.41
N TYR A 53 -2.60 -3.17 -2.21
CA TYR A 53 -3.63 -4.19 -2.27
C TYR A 53 -3.06 -5.55 -2.67
N SER A 54 -2.17 -5.57 -3.67
CA SER A 54 -1.52 -6.79 -4.16
C SER A 54 -0.70 -7.48 -3.07
N VAL A 55 0.02 -6.72 -2.25
CA VAL A 55 0.77 -7.29 -1.10
C VAL A 55 -0.17 -7.86 -0.05
N ASN A 56 -1.23 -7.15 0.31
CA ASN A 56 -2.18 -7.64 1.30
C ASN A 56 -2.91 -8.90 0.82
N LEU A 57 -3.25 -8.96 -0.47
CA LEU A 57 -3.81 -10.16 -1.08
C LEU A 57 -2.83 -11.32 -1.06
N LEU A 58 -1.55 -11.06 -1.36
CA LEU A 58 -0.49 -12.06 -1.28
C LEU A 58 -0.30 -12.57 0.17
N TRP A 59 -0.27 -11.67 1.15
CA TRP A 59 -0.06 -12.02 2.56
C TRP A 59 -1.25 -12.73 3.20
N MET A 60 -2.46 -12.56 2.64
CA MET A 60 -3.63 -13.36 3.00
C MET A 60 -3.43 -14.85 2.68
N VAL A 61 -2.65 -15.19 1.64
CA VAL A 61 -2.41 -16.58 1.22
C VAL A 61 -1.04 -17.11 1.61
N ALA A 62 -0.03 -16.24 1.69
CA ALA A 62 1.38 -16.58 1.82
C ALA A 62 2.06 -15.68 2.86
N ARG A 63 2.49 -16.27 3.98
CA ARG A 63 2.96 -15.55 5.16
C ARG A 63 4.43 -15.92 5.45
N PRO A 64 5.40 -15.09 5.06
CA PRO A 64 6.79 -15.28 5.43
C PRO A 64 6.99 -15.05 6.93
N PHE A 65 7.32 -16.10 7.69
CA PHE A 65 7.67 -15.99 9.10
C PHE A 65 9.20 -15.98 9.27
N PRO A 66 9.82 -14.98 9.92
CA PRO A 66 11.27 -14.91 10.07
C PRO A 66 11.80 -15.97 11.05
N MET A 67 12.86 -16.68 10.65
CA MET A 67 13.50 -17.78 11.40
C MET A 67 14.92 -17.41 11.84
N MET A 68 15.12 -16.25 12.48
CA MET A 68 16.44 -15.87 13.01
C MET A 68 16.86 -16.82 14.14
N PRO A 69 18.16 -17.18 14.26
CA PRO A 69 19.32 -16.62 13.57
C PRO A 69 19.68 -17.26 12.23
N LEU A 70 18.84 -18.13 11.65
CA LEU A 70 19.19 -18.87 10.44
C LEU A 70 19.29 -18.00 9.17
N SER A 71 18.91 -16.71 9.23
CA SER A 71 18.79 -15.84 8.04
C SER A 71 17.87 -16.46 6.98
N CYS A 72 16.78 -17.07 7.44
CA CYS A 72 15.77 -17.69 6.61
C CYS A 72 14.38 -17.22 7.01
N PHE A 73 13.42 -17.46 6.13
CA PHE A 73 12.01 -17.34 6.40
C PHE A 73 11.35 -18.70 6.17
N MET A 74 10.30 -18.96 6.94
CA MET A 74 9.43 -20.11 6.77
C MET A 74 8.13 -19.64 6.11
N LEU A 75 7.79 -20.20 4.95
CA LEU A 75 6.54 -19.87 4.27
C LEU A 75 5.36 -20.57 4.96
N LYS A 76 4.41 -19.79 5.47
CA LYS A 76 3.15 -20.25 6.07
C LYS A 76 1.95 -19.75 5.27
N GLY A 77 0.73 -20.11 5.67
CA GLY A 77 -0.49 -19.75 4.93
C GLY A 77 -1.07 -20.93 4.16
N LEU A 78 -2.01 -20.62 3.28
CA LEU A 78 -2.62 -21.59 2.37
C LEU A 78 -1.59 -22.20 1.43
N VAL A 79 -0.59 -21.42 1.00
CA VAL A 79 0.49 -21.92 0.14
C VAL A 79 1.58 -22.69 0.91
N GLY A 80 1.53 -22.68 2.24
CA GLY A 80 2.51 -23.36 3.09
C GLY A 80 2.54 -24.88 2.91
N TYR A 81 1.51 -25.47 2.29
CA TYR A 81 1.44 -26.91 1.99
C TYR A 81 2.21 -27.31 0.72
N ILE A 82 2.57 -26.34 -0.13
CA ILE A 82 3.23 -26.61 -1.43
C ILE A 82 4.72 -26.90 -1.26
N ASN A 83 5.29 -26.69 -0.06
CA ASN A 83 6.64 -27.11 0.31
C ASN A 83 7.71 -26.74 -0.73
N SER A 84 7.72 -25.47 -1.15
CA SER A 84 8.59 -24.98 -2.22
C SER A 84 9.40 -23.76 -1.76
N GLU A 85 10.73 -23.91 -1.74
CA GLU A 85 11.68 -22.82 -1.51
C GLU A 85 11.52 -21.71 -2.55
N ILE A 86 11.40 -22.07 -3.84
CA ILE A 86 11.21 -21.14 -4.95
C ILE A 86 9.97 -20.27 -4.72
N LEU A 87 8.87 -20.88 -4.28
CA LEU A 87 7.64 -20.14 -3.98
C LEU A 87 7.85 -19.14 -2.83
N GLY A 88 8.60 -19.53 -1.80
CA GLY A 88 9.00 -18.63 -0.71
C GLY A 88 9.77 -17.41 -1.19
N HIS A 89 10.77 -17.62 -2.05
CA HIS A 89 11.50 -16.54 -2.69
C HIS A 89 10.62 -15.65 -3.56
N VAL A 90 9.74 -16.23 -4.40
CA VAL A 90 8.83 -15.46 -5.25
C VAL A 90 7.90 -14.57 -4.41
N VAL A 91 7.30 -15.11 -3.34
CA VAL A 91 6.41 -14.36 -2.43
C VAL A 91 7.17 -13.21 -1.77
N PHE A 92 8.37 -13.47 -1.25
CA PHE A 92 9.16 -12.46 -0.56
C PHE A 92 9.71 -11.39 -1.52
N ALA A 93 10.21 -11.80 -2.69
CA ALA A 93 10.65 -10.90 -3.75
C ALA A 93 9.51 -9.99 -4.20
N PHE A 94 8.31 -10.54 -4.45
CA PHE A 94 7.15 -9.76 -4.86
C PHE A 94 6.72 -8.75 -3.79
N THR A 95 6.77 -9.14 -2.51
CA THR A 95 6.45 -8.24 -1.40
C THR A 95 7.36 -7.01 -1.41
N LEU A 96 8.67 -7.22 -1.49
CA LEU A 96 9.66 -6.13 -1.51
C LEU A 96 9.62 -5.35 -2.83
N LEU A 97 9.35 -6.01 -3.95
CA LEU A 97 9.12 -5.38 -5.25
C LEU A 97 7.92 -4.43 -5.19
N ALA A 98 6.85 -4.81 -4.51
CA ALA A 98 5.70 -3.93 -4.32
C ALA A 98 6.07 -2.71 -3.46
N VAL A 99 6.94 -2.83 -2.45
CA VAL A 99 7.47 -1.67 -1.70
C VAL A 99 8.22 -0.71 -2.63
N VAL A 100 9.08 -1.22 -3.52
CA VAL A 100 9.74 -0.41 -4.56
C VAL A 100 8.71 0.32 -5.40
N ASN A 101 7.69 -0.39 -5.89
CA ASN A 101 6.67 0.18 -6.75
C ASN A 101 5.76 1.18 -6.03
N VAL A 102 5.44 0.98 -4.74
CA VAL A 102 4.74 1.98 -3.92
C VAL A 102 5.57 3.26 -3.81
N SER A 103 6.88 3.16 -3.58
CA SER A 103 7.78 4.32 -3.51
C SER A 103 7.83 5.08 -4.84
N ILE A 104 7.93 4.38 -5.96
CA ILE A 104 7.87 4.97 -7.31
C ILE A 104 6.51 5.65 -7.55
N ALA A 105 5.40 4.98 -7.23
CA ALA A 105 4.06 5.51 -7.39
C ALA A 105 3.84 6.78 -6.54
N LEU A 106 4.41 6.81 -5.33
CA LEU A 106 4.36 7.98 -4.45
C LEU A 106 5.13 9.16 -5.04
N PHE A 107 6.37 8.93 -5.49
CA PHE A 107 7.18 9.94 -6.18
C PHE A 107 6.44 10.50 -7.40
N LEU A 108 5.91 9.62 -8.26
CA LEU A 108 5.12 9.98 -9.44
C LEU A 108 3.88 10.79 -9.08
N CYS A 109 3.20 10.46 -7.98
CA CYS A 109 2.02 11.19 -7.54
C CYS A 109 2.33 12.66 -7.27
N PHE A 110 3.40 12.96 -6.53
CA PHE A 110 3.82 14.33 -6.25
C PHE A 110 4.44 15.03 -7.46
N GLN A 111 5.20 14.31 -8.29
CA GLN A 111 5.74 14.86 -9.53
C GLN A 111 4.61 15.29 -10.49
N LEU A 112 3.64 14.42 -10.76
CA LEU A 112 2.49 14.71 -11.62
C LEU A 112 1.63 15.83 -11.04
N ARG A 113 1.52 15.89 -9.70
CA ARG A 113 0.82 16.99 -9.01
C ARG A 113 1.50 18.33 -9.27
N TYR A 114 2.81 18.39 -9.11
CA TYR A 114 3.59 19.58 -9.42
C TYR A 114 3.43 19.99 -10.89
N MET A 115 3.57 19.05 -11.82
CA MET A 115 3.40 19.31 -13.26
C MET A 115 2.02 19.86 -13.60
N ALA A 116 0.95 19.32 -12.99
CA ALA A 116 -0.41 19.80 -13.21
C ALA A 116 -0.64 21.23 -12.70
N ILE A 117 0.12 21.68 -11.70
CA ILE A 117 0.07 23.04 -11.16
C ILE A 117 0.92 23.99 -12.00
N ALA A 118 2.18 23.61 -12.28
CA ALA A 118 3.16 24.45 -12.96
C ALA A 118 2.87 24.62 -14.46
N TRP A 119 2.38 23.57 -15.11
CA TRP A 119 2.16 23.50 -16.56
C TRP A 119 0.72 23.08 -16.89
N SER A 120 -0.26 23.66 -16.18
CA SER A 120 -1.67 23.32 -16.36
C SER A 120 -2.18 23.49 -17.80
N ARG A 121 -1.60 24.43 -18.56
CA ARG A 121 -1.97 24.69 -19.96
C ARG A 121 -1.42 23.62 -20.90
N GLU A 122 -0.15 23.27 -20.74
CA GLU A 122 0.56 22.29 -21.58
C GLU A 122 0.07 20.87 -21.28
N THR A 123 -0.07 20.53 -19.99
CA THR A 123 -0.51 19.19 -19.55
C THR A 123 -1.95 18.87 -19.97
N ARG A 124 -2.78 19.87 -20.27
CA ARG A 124 -4.14 19.67 -20.79
C ARG A 124 -4.15 19.04 -22.18
N ASN A 125 -3.12 19.29 -22.99
CA ASN A 125 -3.01 18.78 -24.35
C ASN A 125 -2.27 17.43 -24.42
N VAL A 126 -1.56 17.05 -23.34
CA VAL A 126 -0.85 15.78 -23.28
C VAL A 126 -1.85 14.65 -23.11
N SER A 127 -1.86 13.69 -24.06
CA SER A 127 -2.73 12.52 -23.97
C SER A 127 -2.38 11.68 -22.74
N THR A 128 -3.41 11.17 -22.07
CA THR A 128 -3.28 10.34 -20.85
C THR A 128 -2.33 9.15 -21.04
N ILE A 129 -2.23 8.60 -22.25
CA ILE A 129 -1.37 7.44 -22.56
C ILE A 129 0.11 7.71 -22.29
N TRP A 130 0.60 8.95 -22.47
CA TRP A 130 1.99 9.29 -22.20
C TRP A 130 2.30 9.26 -20.71
N PHE A 131 1.36 9.64 -19.85
CA PHE A 131 1.52 9.52 -18.40
C PHE A 131 1.59 8.06 -17.97
N TYR A 132 0.78 7.17 -18.56
CA TYR A 132 0.86 5.73 -18.30
C TYR A 132 2.14 5.11 -18.83
N ALA A 133 2.59 5.49 -20.03
CA ALA A 133 3.84 5.02 -20.59
C ALA A 133 5.04 5.44 -19.72
N TYR A 134 5.07 6.71 -19.28
CA TYR A 134 6.11 7.22 -18.39
C TYR A 134 6.11 6.50 -17.03
N ALA A 135 4.94 6.36 -16.40
CA ALA A 135 4.83 5.64 -15.12
C ALA A 135 5.24 4.17 -15.28
N GLY A 136 4.73 3.49 -16.31
CA GLY A 136 5.05 2.09 -16.61
C GLY A 136 6.54 1.87 -16.86
N PHE A 137 7.18 2.75 -17.63
CA PHE A 137 8.63 2.71 -17.86
C PHE A 137 9.42 2.78 -16.55
N LEU A 138 9.09 3.73 -15.67
CA LEU A 138 9.78 3.85 -14.38
C LEU A 138 9.53 2.64 -13.47
N HIS A 139 8.30 2.13 -13.41
CA HIS A 139 8.00 0.91 -12.67
C HIS A 139 8.84 -0.27 -13.18
N VAL A 140 8.88 -0.50 -14.49
CA VAL A 140 9.68 -1.59 -15.10
C VAL A 140 11.17 -1.41 -14.85
N LEU A 141 11.70 -0.20 -15.02
CA LEU A 141 13.12 0.09 -14.82
C LEU A 141 13.57 -0.24 -13.38
N PHE A 142 12.90 0.33 -12.38
CA PHE A 142 13.28 0.13 -10.98
C PHE A 142 12.97 -1.30 -10.50
N SER A 143 11.92 -1.93 -11.04
CA SER A 143 11.62 -3.35 -10.78
C SER A 143 12.73 -4.26 -11.31
N SER A 144 13.23 -4.01 -12.52
CA SER A 144 14.30 -4.80 -13.14
C SER A 144 15.60 -4.69 -12.35
N ILE A 145 15.97 -3.48 -11.92
CA ILE A 145 17.13 -3.23 -11.06
C ILE A 145 16.97 -3.98 -9.72
N TYR A 146 15.79 -3.90 -9.11
CA TYR A 146 15.51 -4.61 -7.86
C TYR A 146 15.64 -6.13 -8.01
N ILE A 147 15.01 -6.72 -9.03
CA ILE A 147 15.04 -8.17 -9.27
C ILE A 147 16.48 -8.63 -9.47
N TRP A 148 17.29 -7.88 -10.22
CA TRP A 148 18.71 -8.17 -10.39
C TRP A 148 19.45 -8.25 -9.04
N PHE A 149 19.25 -7.27 -8.15
CA PHE A 149 19.84 -7.32 -6.81
C PHE A 149 19.28 -8.46 -5.95
N TYR A 150 17.98 -8.76 -6.06
CA TYR A 150 17.36 -9.84 -5.30
C TYR A 150 17.92 -11.21 -5.67
N ILE A 151 18.14 -11.48 -6.96
CA ILE A 151 18.72 -12.75 -7.42
C ILE A 151 20.10 -12.97 -6.79
N LEU A 152 20.92 -11.92 -6.67
CA LEU A 152 22.23 -11.99 -6.01
C LEU A 152 22.15 -12.20 -4.49
N TRP A 153 20.96 -12.08 -3.90
CA TRP A 153 20.73 -12.21 -2.47
C TRP A 153 20.26 -13.61 -2.05
N ILE A 154 19.76 -14.40 -2.99
CA ILE A 154 19.26 -15.75 -2.76
C ILE A 154 20.41 -16.65 -2.29
N LEU A 155 20.18 -17.42 -1.22
CA LEU A 155 21.07 -18.47 -0.77
C LEU A 155 20.30 -19.79 -0.85
N PRO A 156 20.69 -20.71 -1.76
CA PRO A 156 19.98 -21.98 -1.88
C PRO A 156 20.04 -22.74 -0.57
N ALA A 157 18.88 -23.20 -0.09
CA ALA A 157 18.81 -24.03 1.10
C ALA A 157 19.49 -25.38 0.84
N ASP A 158 20.24 -25.89 1.81
CA ASP A 158 20.81 -27.23 1.71
C ASP A 158 19.67 -28.26 1.69
N GLN A 159 19.79 -29.27 0.82
CA GLN A 159 18.70 -30.22 0.47
C GLN A 159 18.19 -31.02 1.67
N GLN A 160 18.93 -31.05 2.79
CA GLN A 160 18.55 -31.75 4.02
C GLN A 160 17.61 -30.95 4.95
N THR A 161 17.38 -29.67 4.66
CA THR A 161 16.57 -28.78 5.51
C THR A 161 15.13 -28.69 5.03
N ASN A 162 14.17 -28.64 5.98
CA ASN A 162 12.73 -28.56 5.74
C ASN A 162 12.34 -27.72 4.49
N SER A 163 11.57 -28.32 3.59
CA SER A 163 11.18 -27.83 2.25
C SER A 163 10.46 -26.46 2.18
N ASN A 164 10.14 -25.85 3.32
CA ASN A 164 9.34 -24.62 3.40
C ASN A 164 10.17 -23.42 3.85
N LEU A 165 11.46 -23.66 4.08
CA LEU A 165 12.44 -22.64 4.39
C LEU A 165 13.01 -22.07 3.10
N PHE A 166 13.24 -20.77 3.09
CA PHE A 166 13.99 -20.09 2.05
C PHE A 166 14.92 -19.09 2.71
N CYS A 167 16.16 -19.04 2.25
CA CYS A 167 17.25 -18.38 2.95
C CYS A 167 17.88 -17.30 2.09
N TYR A 168 18.45 -16.29 2.73
CA TYR A 168 19.12 -15.19 2.07
C TYR A 168 20.54 -15.06 2.59
N ASN A 169 21.43 -14.50 1.78
CA ASN A 169 22.80 -14.24 2.20
C ASN A 169 22.88 -12.92 2.98
N PRO A 170 23.03 -12.93 4.32
CA PRO A 170 23.05 -11.70 5.12
C PRO A 170 24.28 -10.83 4.83
N MET A 171 25.33 -11.39 4.21
CA MET A 171 26.55 -10.64 3.86
C MET A 171 26.37 -9.79 2.60
N VAL A 172 25.37 -10.10 1.76
CA VAL A 172 25.08 -9.34 0.54
C VAL A 172 24.16 -8.17 0.91
N ILE A 173 24.77 -7.04 1.29
CA ILE A 173 24.05 -5.83 1.71
C ILE A 173 23.45 -5.03 0.53
N ARG A 174 23.74 -5.42 -0.71
CA ARG A 174 23.37 -4.64 -1.92
C ARG A 174 21.87 -4.35 -2.06
N PRO A 175 20.93 -5.32 -1.88
CA PRO A 175 19.50 -5.03 -1.94
C PRO A 175 19.07 -4.03 -0.86
N THR A 176 19.63 -4.16 0.34
CA THR A 176 19.36 -3.25 1.46
C THR A 176 19.83 -1.83 1.15
N ILE A 177 21.05 -1.67 0.63
CA ILE A 177 21.58 -0.36 0.21
C ILE A 177 20.71 0.22 -0.91
N PHE A 178 20.37 -0.58 -1.94
CA PHE A 178 19.53 -0.12 -3.04
C PHE A 178 18.18 0.41 -2.55
N LEU A 179 17.50 -0.35 -1.69
CA LEU A 179 16.20 0.04 -1.13
C LEU A 179 16.30 1.26 -0.20
N PHE A 180 17.38 1.37 0.57
CA PHE A 180 17.66 2.55 1.41
C PHE A 180 17.89 3.81 0.56
N THR A 181 18.76 3.71 -0.46
CA THR A 181 19.03 4.80 -1.39
C THR A 181 17.76 5.21 -2.12
N LEU A 182 17.00 4.24 -2.65
CA LEU A 182 15.74 4.50 -3.34
C LEU A 182 14.73 5.20 -2.44
N SER A 183 14.50 4.69 -1.23
CA SER A 183 13.54 5.27 -0.27
C SER A 183 13.94 6.69 0.15
N SER A 184 15.23 6.92 0.36
CA SER A 184 15.78 8.25 0.67
C SER A 184 15.63 9.22 -0.50
N SER A 185 15.96 8.80 -1.72
CA SER A 185 15.78 9.59 -2.94
C SER A 185 14.31 9.92 -3.19
N VAL A 186 13.39 8.98 -2.96
CA VAL A 186 11.95 9.22 -3.04
C VAL A 186 11.51 10.23 -1.99
N GLY A 187 11.97 10.11 -0.74
CA GLY A 187 11.65 11.06 0.33
C GLY A 187 12.10 12.49 0.00
N ILE A 188 13.35 12.65 -0.46
CA ILE A 188 13.90 13.94 -0.91
C ILE A 188 13.09 14.49 -2.09
N GLY A 189 12.84 13.66 -3.11
CA GLY A 189 12.08 14.06 -4.29
C GLY A 189 10.66 14.51 -3.96
N VAL A 190 9.96 13.77 -3.09
CA VAL A 190 8.63 14.14 -2.59
C VAL A 190 8.68 15.49 -1.87
N ALA A 191 9.63 15.70 -0.96
CA ALA A 191 9.80 16.97 -0.26
C ALA A 191 10.07 18.14 -1.23
N THR A 192 10.91 17.92 -2.24
CA THR A 192 11.17 18.90 -3.31
C THR A 192 9.90 19.24 -4.07
N PHE A 193 9.13 18.25 -4.55
CA PHE A 193 7.91 18.51 -5.30
C PHE A 193 6.79 19.14 -4.46
N ILE A 194 6.70 18.82 -3.17
CA ILE A 194 5.78 19.52 -2.24
C ILE A 194 6.15 21.00 -2.17
N SER A 195 7.43 21.29 -1.95
CA SER A 195 7.95 22.66 -1.83
C SER A 195 7.73 23.46 -3.12
N LEU A 196 8.06 22.87 -4.26
CA LEU A 196 7.82 23.47 -5.58
C LEU A 196 6.33 23.66 -5.87
N SER A 197 5.46 22.74 -5.44
CA SER A 197 4.02 22.85 -5.61
C SER A 197 3.46 24.05 -4.83
N PHE A 198 3.83 24.20 -3.56
CA PHE A 198 3.40 25.35 -2.75
C PHE A 198 3.97 26.68 -3.30
N TYR A 199 5.25 26.69 -3.66
CA TYR A 199 5.87 27.87 -4.29
C TYR A 199 5.13 28.30 -5.56
N THR A 200 4.82 27.33 -6.43
CA THR A 200 4.13 27.60 -7.70
C THR A 200 2.68 28.00 -7.49
N LEU A 201 1.97 27.38 -6.53
CA LEU A 201 0.61 27.81 -6.16
C LEU A 201 0.59 29.26 -5.68
N LYS A 202 1.56 29.66 -4.85
CA LYS A 202 1.70 31.05 -4.38
C LYS A 202 1.94 32.02 -5.54
N LYS A 203 2.82 31.65 -6.49
CA LYS A 203 3.11 32.46 -7.69
C LYS A 203 1.88 32.61 -8.59
N MET A 204 1.12 31.54 -8.78
CA MET A 204 -0.05 31.52 -9.66
C MET A 204 -1.32 32.14 -9.03
N ARG A 205 -1.23 32.62 -7.78
CA ARG A 205 -2.36 33.20 -7.04
C ARG A 205 -3.00 34.41 -7.73
N GLN A 206 -2.23 35.16 -8.51
CA GLN A 206 -2.72 36.33 -9.27
C GLN A 206 -3.50 35.95 -10.53
N PHE A 207 -3.30 34.75 -11.07
CA PHE A 207 -3.86 34.32 -12.36
C PHE A 207 -5.01 33.30 -12.21
N MET A 208 -5.13 32.66 -11.05
CA MET A 208 -6.15 31.64 -10.79
C MET A 208 -7.26 32.18 -9.88
N SER A 209 -8.48 31.67 -10.07
CA SER A 209 -9.58 31.97 -9.16
C SER A 209 -9.29 31.46 -7.75
N GLU A 210 -9.70 32.21 -6.73
CA GLU A 210 -9.48 31.86 -5.32
C GLU A 210 -10.03 30.46 -4.98
N ARG A 211 -11.18 30.10 -5.57
CA ARG A 211 -11.80 28.78 -5.38
C ARG A 211 -10.88 27.66 -5.88
N THR A 212 -10.25 27.83 -7.03
CA THR A 212 -9.33 26.83 -7.60
C THR A 212 -8.10 26.68 -6.71
N ILE A 213 -7.52 27.79 -6.25
CA ILE A 213 -6.34 27.79 -5.38
C ILE A 213 -6.63 27.05 -4.08
N LYS A 214 -7.72 27.40 -3.38
CA LYS A 214 -8.14 26.73 -2.14
C LYS A 214 -8.36 25.23 -2.35
N MET A 215 -8.93 24.84 -3.49
CA MET A 215 -9.09 23.44 -3.86
C MET A 215 -7.73 22.75 -4.06
N GLN A 216 -6.79 23.38 -4.78
CA GLN A 216 -5.46 22.80 -5.02
C GLN A 216 -4.65 22.66 -3.72
N GLU A 217 -4.71 23.65 -2.84
CA GLU A 217 -4.06 23.62 -1.51
C GLU A 217 -4.64 22.50 -0.64
N ALA A 218 -5.98 22.39 -0.56
CA ALA A 218 -6.63 21.33 0.20
C ALA A 218 -6.25 19.93 -0.31
N LEU A 219 -6.24 19.74 -1.63
CA LEU A 219 -5.81 18.47 -2.24
C LEU A 219 -4.33 18.15 -1.96
N LEU A 220 -3.45 19.15 -1.97
CA LEU A 220 -2.03 18.96 -1.66
C LEU A 220 -1.83 18.60 -0.19
N TRP A 221 -2.49 19.30 0.74
CA TRP A 221 -2.45 18.96 2.16
C TRP A 221 -2.99 17.56 2.45
N ASN A 222 -4.12 17.20 1.84
CA ASN A 222 -4.67 15.85 1.96
C ASN A 222 -3.71 14.80 1.43
N LEU A 223 -3.00 15.07 0.32
CA LEU A 223 -2.01 14.15 -0.21
C LEU A 223 -0.79 14.01 0.71
N ILE A 224 -0.31 15.11 1.31
CA ILE A 224 0.79 15.08 2.29
C ILE A 224 0.39 14.22 3.50
N LEU A 225 -0.77 14.52 4.09
CA LEU A 225 -1.30 13.76 5.22
C LEU A 225 -1.48 12.28 4.86
N LEU A 226 -2.04 11.98 3.70
CA LEU A 226 -2.22 10.61 3.25
C LEU A 226 -0.87 9.90 3.04
N SER A 227 0.09 10.55 2.38
CA SER A 227 1.44 10.00 2.13
C SER A 227 2.26 9.74 3.40
N SER A 228 1.96 10.44 4.49
CA SER A 228 2.65 10.24 5.76
C SER A 228 2.50 8.82 6.30
N VAL A 229 1.39 8.14 6.02
CA VAL A 229 1.11 6.76 6.46
C VAL A 229 2.07 5.75 5.82
N PRO A 230 2.17 5.59 4.49
CA PRO A 230 3.12 4.65 3.89
C PRO A 230 4.59 5.05 4.11
N ILE A 231 4.89 6.35 4.29
CA ILE A 231 6.27 6.77 4.65
C ILE A 231 6.61 6.31 6.08
N SER A 232 5.74 6.60 7.05
CA SER A 232 5.98 6.22 8.45
C SER A 232 5.90 4.71 8.64
N PHE A 233 4.76 4.09 8.34
CA PHE A 233 4.57 2.66 8.57
C PHE A 233 5.26 1.77 7.54
N GLY A 234 5.40 2.20 6.29
CA GLY A 234 6.08 1.41 5.25
C GLY A 234 7.59 1.50 5.36
N ALA A 235 8.16 2.71 5.21
CA ALA A 235 9.61 2.87 5.17
C ALA A 235 10.28 2.53 6.51
N ILE A 236 9.73 2.97 7.65
CA ILE A 236 10.31 2.65 8.97
C ILE A 236 10.26 1.14 9.23
N SER A 237 9.12 0.49 8.97
CA SER A 237 9.02 -0.96 9.14
C SER A 237 9.98 -1.70 8.23
N TYR A 238 10.14 -1.27 6.98
CA TYR A 238 11.13 -1.84 6.08
C TYR A 238 12.56 -1.69 6.61
N TYR A 239 12.92 -0.52 7.16
CA TYR A 239 14.24 -0.31 7.77
C TYR A 239 14.45 -1.19 9.01
N LEU A 240 13.43 -1.34 9.86
CA LEU A 240 13.49 -2.22 11.03
C LEU A 240 13.63 -3.69 10.61
N LEU A 241 12.91 -4.12 9.57
CA LEU A 241 13.04 -5.45 8.99
C LEU A 241 14.48 -5.68 8.49
N SER A 242 14.99 -4.75 7.68
CA SER A 242 16.36 -4.81 7.14
C SER A 242 17.42 -4.85 8.24
N LEU A 243 17.26 -4.03 9.28
CA LEU A 243 18.15 -4.01 10.44
C LEU A 243 18.09 -5.33 11.21
N GLY A 244 16.90 -5.89 11.42
CA GLY A 244 16.72 -7.20 12.05
C GLY A 244 17.39 -8.32 11.25
N MET A 245 17.28 -8.29 9.92
CA MET A 245 17.94 -9.24 9.03
C MET A 245 19.46 -9.10 9.04
N TYR A 246 19.98 -7.87 9.09
CA TYR A 246 21.41 -7.61 9.22
C TYR A 246 21.95 -8.11 10.56
N LEU A 247 21.24 -7.79 11.64
CA LEU A 247 21.55 -8.22 13.01
C LEU A 247 21.00 -9.62 13.33
N HIS A 248 20.91 -10.54 12.37
CA HIS A 248 20.28 -11.86 12.52
C HIS A 248 20.80 -12.68 13.71
N LYS A 249 22.04 -12.47 14.16
CA LYS A 249 22.63 -13.16 15.33
C LYS A 249 22.15 -12.60 16.67
N SER A 250 21.54 -11.41 16.70
CA SER A 250 20.99 -10.80 17.91
C SER A 250 19.76 -11.56 18.40
N PHE A 251 19.64 -11.71 19.71
CA PHE A 251 18.49 -12.33 20.37
C PHE A 251 17.15 -11.66 20.01
N PHE A 252 17.16 -10.36 19.71
CA PHE A 252 15.95 -9.58 19.39
C PHE A 252 15.60 -9.55 17.89
N SER A 253 16.47 -10.05 17.02
CA SER A 253 16.31 -9.92 15.57
C SER A 253 15.00 -10.52 15.04
N GLN A 254 14.60 -11.69 15.56
CA GLN A 254 13.34 -12.33 15.18
C GLN A 254 12.14 -11.46 15.56
N VAL A 255 12.11 -10.94 16.78
CA VAL A 255 11.03 -10.08 17.29
C VAL A 255 10.96 -8.78 16.48
N MET A 256 12.10 -8.17 16.18
CA MET A 256 12.16 -6.98 15.32
C MET A 256 11.56 -7.25 13.94
N CYS A 257 11.96 -8.36 13.29
CA CYS A 257 11.43 -8.74 11.97
C CYS A 257 9.92 -9.01 12.03
N VAL A 258 9.43 -9.66 13.09
CA VAL A 258 8.01 -9.92 13.33
C VAL A 258 7.23 -8.61 13.47
N VAL A 259 7.66 -7.71 14.36
CA VAL A 259 6.99 -6.43 14.60
C VAL A 259 7.00 -5.56 13.34
N ALA A 260 8.14 -5.49 12.66
CA ALA A 260 8.28 -4.78 11.40
C ALA A 260 7.34 -5.33 10.32
N SER A 261 7.28 -6.65 10.15
CA SER A 261 6.38 -7.30 9.20
C SER A 261 4.91 -7.03 9.52
N LEU A 262 4.53 -7.09 10.81
CA LEU A 262 3.18 -6.77 11.26
C LEU A 262 2.80 -5.32 10.96
N ALA A 263 3.68 -4.37 11.24
CA ALA A 263 3.46 -2.96 10.93
C ALA A 263 3.36 -2.72 9.41
N LEU A 264 4.20 -3.40 8.62
CA LEU A 264 4.17 -3.32 7.15
C LEU A 264 2.85 -3.83 6.56
N VAL A 265 2.22 -4.85 7.12
CA VAL A 265 0.93 -5.37 6.60
C VAL A 265 -0.26 -4.61 7.19
N SER A 266 -0.16 -4.16 8.44
CA SER A 266 -1.30 -3.60 9.18
C SER A 266 -1.61 -2.14 8.88
N HIS A 267 -0.74 -1.42 8.15
CA HIS A 267 -1.00 -0.01 7.84
C HIS A 267 -2.04 0.21 6.73
N GLY A 268 -2.42 -0.85 6.00
CA GLY A 268 -3.35 -0.79 4.89
C GLY A 268 -4.74 -0.21 5.22
N PRO A 269 -5.43 -0.71 6.27
CA PRO A 269 -6.73 -0.19 6.67
C PRO A 269 -6.64 1.26 7.14
N VAL A 270 -5.57 1.62 7.86
CA VAL A 270 -5.31 2.99 8.31
C VAL A 270 -5.16 3.91 7.09
N TYR A 271 -4.43 3.49 6.07
CA TYR A 271 -4.27 4.23 4.83
C TYR A 271 -5.59 4.42 4.08
N CYS A 272 -6.39 3.35 3.96
CA CYS A 272 -7.72 3.37 3.35
C CYS A 272 -8.68 4.33 4.06
N VAL A 273 -8.80 4.22 5.38
CA VAL A 273 -9.67 5.06 6.20
C VAL A 273 -9.27 6.53 6.08
N ASN A 274 -7.97 6.84 6.18
CA ASN A 274 -7.49 8.21 5.99
C ASN A 274 -7.86 8.77 4.61
N CYS A 275 -7.72 7.98 3.53
CA CYS A 275 -8.14 8.40 2.21
C CYS A 275 -9.65 8.74 2.16
N LEU A 276 -10.50 7.88 2.70
CA LEU A 276 -11.95 8.12 2.70
C LEU A 276 -12.35 9.33 3.55
N LEU A 277 -11.63 9.61 4.65
CA LEU A 277 -11.92 10.72 5.55
C LEU A 277 -11.40 12.07 5.04
N LEU A 278 -10.18 12.11 4.51
CA LEU A 278 -9.50 13.34 4.08
C LEU A 278 -10.18 13.98 2.85
N PHE A 279 -10.65 13.18 1.89
CA PHE A 279 -11.29 13.70 0.69
C PHE A 279 -12.79 13.84 0.87
N ASN A 280 -13.26 15.10 0.89
CA ASN A 280 -14.68 15.43 1.04
C ASN A 280 -15.59 14.65 0.08
N VAL A 281 -15.19 14.51 -1.19
CA VAL A 281 -15.99 13.78 -2.19
C VAL A 281 -16.17 12.31 -1.83
N TYR A 282 -15.12 11.66 -1.31
CA TYR A 282 -15.18 10.26 -0.91
C TYR A 282 -15.97 10.09 0.39
N ARG A 283 -15.80 11.01 1.34
CA ARG A 283 -16.57 11.02 2.58
C ARG A 283 -18.07 11.14 2.32
N GLU A 284 -18.48 12.04 1.44
CA GLU A 284 -19.89 12.18 1.06
C GLU A 284 -20.41 10.95 0.30
N ALA A 285 -19.58 10.32 -0.55
CA ALA A 285 -19.94 9.06 -1.20
C ALA A 285 -20.20 7.93 -0.18
N VAL A 286 -19.33 7.78 0.82
CA VAL A 286 -19.48 6.79 1.91
C VAL A 286 -20.74 7.06 2.72
N LYS A 287 -21.01 8.31 3.12
CA LYS A 287 -22.24 8.68 3.82
C LYS A 287 -23.48 8.31 3.00
N ASN A 288 -23.49 8.63 1.72
CA ASN A 288 -24.62 8.33 0.83
C ASN A 288 -24.87 6.83 0.68
N ILE A 289 -23.81 6.01 0.63
CA ILE A 289 -23.94 4.55 0.62
C ILE A 289 -24.48 4.06 1.97
N ALA A 290 -23.92 4.52 3.09
CA ALA A 290 -24.38 4.14 4.43
C ALA A 290 -25.86 4.49 4.65
N TYR A 291 -26.30 5.69 4.26
CA TYR A 291 -27.71 6.08 4.34
C TYR A 291 -28.62 5.20 3.49
N LYS A 292 -28.18 4.77 2.31
CA LYS A 292 -28.95 3.86 1.45
C LYS A 292 -29.09 2.48 2.10
N VAL A 293 -28.02 1.92 2.65
CA VAL A 293 -28.03 0.62 3.34
C VAL A 293 -28.96 0.66 4.56
N LEU A 294 -28.80 1.66 5.43
CA LEU A 294 -29.66 1.82 6.63
C LEU A 294 -31.14 2.05 6.27
N ARG A 295 -31.43 2.69 5.13
CA ARG A 295 -32.81 2.87 4.67
C ARG A 295 -33.43 1.56 4.16
N ILE A 296 -32.66 0.73 3.47
CA ILE A 296 -33.11 -0.59 2.99
C ILE A 296 -33.47 -1.47 4.19
N GLU A 297 -32.59 -1.53 5.19
CA GLU A 297 -32.84 -2.28 6.43
C GLU A 297 -34.12 -1.82 7.16
N ARG A 298 -34.40 -0.50 7.15
CA ARG A 298 -35.62 0.04 7.76
C ARG A 298 -36.89 -0.38 7.01
N ILE A 299 -36.85 -0.48 5.69
CA ILE A 299 -37.99 -0.89 4.85
C ILE A 299 -38.26 -2.38 5.04
N GLU A 300 -37.21 -3.20 5.00
CA GLU A 300 -37.30 -4.65 5.19
C GLU A 300 -37.90 -4.99 6.56
N ASN A 301 -37.39 -4.38 7.64
CA ASN A 301 -37.94 -4.56 8.99
C ASN A 301 -39.40 -4.12 9.13
N ARG A 302 -39.86 -3.13 8.36
CA ARG A 302 -41.27 -2.70 8.37
C ARG A 302 -42.17 -3.71 7.66
N SER A 303 -41.69 -4.30 6.56
CA SER A 303 -42.43 -5.32 5.81
C SER A 303 -42.62 -6.60 6.63
N VAL A 304 -41.57 -7.08 7.30
CA VAL A 304 -41.64 -8.29 8.16
C VAL A 304 -42.64 -8.09 9.31
N ARG A 305 -42.65 -6.92 9.95
CA ARG A 305 -43.64 -6.63 11.01
C ARG A 305 -45.07 -6.67 10.50
N LEU A 306 -45.35 -6.08 9.33
CA LEU A 306 -46.69 -6.10 8.74
C LEU A 306 -47.17 -7.53 8.47
N PHE A 307 -46.31 -8.41 7.95
CA PHE A 307 -46.66 -9.82 7.75
C PHE A 307 -46.91 -10.56 9.07
N THR A 308 -46.10 -10.32 10.11
CA THR A 308 -46.32 -10.95 11.42
C THR A 308 -47.60 -10.49 12.11
N THR A 309 -48.03 -9.24 11.90
CA THR A 309 -49.31 -8.75 12.42
C THR A 309 -50.49 -9.40 11.70
N ILE A 310 -50.48 -9.44 10.37
CA ILE A 310 -51.55 -10.07 9.57
C ILE A 310 -51.71 -11.56 9.91
N SER A 311 -50.61 -12.28 10.13
CA SER A 311 -50.66 -13.70 10.54
C SER A 311 -51.21 -13.92 11.95
N ARG A 312 -51.22 -12.90 12.81
CA ARG A 312 -51.73 -13.01 14.18
C ARG A 312 -53.24 -12.75 14.24
N ASP A 313 -53.75 -11.88 13.37
CA ASP A 313 -55.17 -11.56 13.28
C ASP A 313 -55.99 -12.60 12.50
N THR A 314 -55.33 -13.59 11.90
CA THR A 314 -55.95 -14.68 11.12
C THR A 314 -56.02 -16.02 11.86
N LYS A 315 -55.72 -16.04 13.17
CA LYS A 315 -55.91 -17.19 14.07
C LYS A 315 -56.93 -16.85 15.14
#